data_AF-A0A2Z5VIV7-F1
#
_entry.id   AF-A0A2Z5VIV7-F1
#
_cell.length_a   1.000
_cell.length_b   1.000
_cell.length_c   1.000
_cell.angle_alpha   90.00
_cell.angle_beta   90.00
_cell.angle_gamma   90.00
#
_symmetry.space_group_name_H-M   'P 1'
#
loop_
_entity.id
_entity.type
_entity.pdbx_description
1 polymer ?
#
loop_
_entity_poly.entity_id
_entity_poly.type
_entity_poly.pdbx_seq_one_letter_code
_entity_poly.pdbx_strand_id
1 'polypeptide(L)'
;VEPDLPAGGLDTIREQWTFTIGNMASNTKDTALPAVSGRSVSPDGGNNTSLTCCAMASEIFMKDLGWDNWVIHPKSLTIIQCALCNPEGKSVRCPSSHTNVPETGSQVTCCQPTSQTMVPVVFVDEFSVVTISSVHLTADCGCGHGTIQQPGIE
;
A
#
# COMPACT_ATOMS: atom_id res chain seq x y z
N VAL A 1 -7.08 5.10 -21.53
CA VAL A 1 -8.08 4.24 -22.22
C VAL A 1 -7.40 2.90 -22.46
N GLU A 2 -8.10 1.76 -22.44
CA GLU A 2 -7.45 0.46 -22.73
C GLU A 2 -7.06 0.39 -24.22
N PRO A 3 -5.80 0.08 -24.56
CA PRO A 3 -5.38 -0.06 -25.95
C PRO A 3 -5.83 -1.40 -26.56
N ASP A 4 -6.15 -1.40 -27.84
CA ASP A 4 -6.49 -2.61 -28.60
C ASP A 4 -5.21 -3.33 -29.02
N LEU A 5 -4.89 -4.43 -28.34
CA LEU A 5 -3.71 -5.25 -28.61
C LEU A 5 -4.09 -6.71 -28.85
N PRO A 6 -3.41 -7.41 -29.77
CA PRO A 6 -3.64 -8.83 -29.99
C PRO A 6 -3.29 -9.63 -28.72
N ALA A 7 -4.19 -10.54 -28.34
CA ALA A 7 -4.02 -11.39 -27.16
C ALA A 7 -2.67 -12.14 -27.20
N GLY A 8 -1.92 -12.06 -26.09
CA GLY A 8 -0.59 -12.68 -25.95
C GLY A 8 0.56 -11.94 -26.64
N GLY A 9 0.31 -10.81 -27.32
CA GLY A 9 1.35 -10.05 -28.02
C GLY A 9 2.45 -9.49 -27.12
N LEU A 10 2.20 -9.34 -25.81
CA LEU A 10 3.15 -8.81 -24.84
C LEU A 10 3.82 -9.86 -23.95
N ASP A 11 3.51 -11.15 -24.09
CA ASP A 11 4.00 -12.17 -23.16
C ASP A 11 5.52 -12.29 -23.16
N THR A 12 6.12 -12.37 -24.35
CA THR A 12 7.59 -12.41 -24.50
C THR A 12 8.27 -11.15 -23.95
N ILE A 13 7.65 -9.98 -24.19
CA ILE A 13 8.17 -8.69 -23.71
C ILE A 13 8.12 -8.67 -22.18
N ARG A 14 6.99 -9.08 -21.59
CA ARG A 14 6.81 -9.17 -20.14
C ARG A 14 7.86 -10.08 -19.48
N GLU A 15 8.17 -11.24 -20.07
CA GLU A 15 9.21 -12.12 -19.54
C GLU A 15 10.58 -11.44 -19.54
N GLN A 16 10.95 -10.78 -20.64
CA GLN A 16 12.20 -10.04 -20.76
C GLN A 16 12.31 -8.89 -19.73
N TRP A 17 11.23 -8.13 -19.55
CA TRP A 17 11.19 -7.03 -18.56
C TRP A 17 11.24 -7.53 -17.12
N THR A 18 10.52 -8.62 -16.81
CA THR A 18 10.56 -9.24 -15.47
C THR A 18 11.98 -9.67 -15.11
N PHE A 19 12.70 -10.28 -16.06
CA PHE A 19 14.09 -10.67 -15.86
C PHE A 19 15.02 -9.46 -15.67
N THR A 20 14.86 -8.43 -16.51
CA THR A 20 15.74 -7.24 -16.47
C THR A 20 15.55 -6.46 -15.17
N ILE A 21 14.30 -6.21 -14.75
CA ILE A 21 13.99 -5.52 -13.50
C ILE A 21 14.36 -6.36 -12.29
N GLY A 22 14.11 -7.69 -12.32
CA GLY A 22 14.53 -8.60 -11.26
C GLY A 22 16.04 -8.58 -11.03
N ASN A 23 16.84 -8.58 -12.11
CA ASN A 23 18.28 -8.46 -12.02
C ASN A 23 18.71 -7.09 -11.48
N MET A 24 18.08 -6.00 -11.91
CA MET A 24 18.37 -4.66 -11.37
C MET A 24 18.04 -4.57 -9.87
N ALA A 25 16.88 -5.08 -9.45
CA ALA A 25 16.47 -5.14 -8.04
C ALA A 25 17.42 -5.98 -7.18
N SER A 26 17.96 -7.08 -7.73
CA SER A 26 18.95 -7.92 -7.06
C SER A 26 20.33 -7.26 -6.96
N ASN A 27 20.68 -6.38 -7.90
CA ASN A 27 21.91 -5.58 -7.87
C ASN A 27 21.79 -4.40 -6.89
N THR A 28 20.57 -3.91 -6.63
CA THR A 28 20.25 -3.04 -5.48
C THR A 28 20.00 -3.83 -4.20
N LYS A 29 20.81 -4.86 -3.93
CA LYS A 29 20.85 -5.50 -2.60
C LYS A 29 21.64 -4.63 -1.64
N ASP A 30 21.06 -3.48 -1.29
CA ASP A 30 21.31 -2.84 -0.01
C ASP A 30 19.99 -2.26 0.48
N THR A 31 19.59 -2.73 1.66
CA THR A 31 18.29 -2.53 2.32
C THR A 31 17.20 -3.52 1.87
N ALA A 32 17.46 -4.81 2.10
CA ALA A 32 16.39 -5.64 2.63
C ALA A 32 15.85 -4.93 3.89
N LEU A 33 14.64 -4.37 3.82
CA LEU A 33 13.91 -4.05 5.03
C LEU A 33 13.85 -5.35 5.84
N PRO A 34 14.34 -5.37 7.09
CA PRO A 34 14.21 -6.56 7.90
C PRO A 34 12.74 -6.94 7.93
N ALA A 35 12.44 -8.24 7.83
CA ALA A 35 11.19 -8.77 8.28
C ALA A 35 11.08 -8.40 9.77
N VAL A 36 10.53 -7.22 10.05
CA VAL A 36 10.17 -6.79 11.38
C VAL A 36 8.98 -7.66 11.72
N SER A 37 9.28 -8.77 12.38
CA SER A 37 8.36 -9.37 13.32
C SER A 37 8.01 -8.26 14.31
N GLY A 38 6.87 -7.60 14.07
CA GLY A 38 6.40 -6.48 14.86
C GLY A 38 6.13 -6.96 16.28
N ARG A 39 7.14 -6.88 17.15
CA ARG A 39 6.92 -6.80 18.59
C ARG A 39 6.45 -5.38 18.89
N SER A 40 5.14 -5.15 18.76
CA SER A 40 4.50 -4.06 19.48
C SER A 40 4.49 -4.42 20.96
N VAL A 41 5.42 -3.86 21.73
CA VAL A 41 5.26 -3.83 23.18
C VAL A 41 4.25 -2.73 23.49
N SER A 42 3.00 -3.11 23.72
CA SER A 42 2.03 -2.27 24.44
C SER A 42 2.18 -2.52 25.94
N PRO A 43 2.07 -1.48 26.79
CA PRO A 43 1.99 -1.70 28.22
C PRO A 43 0.62 -2.30 28.59
N ASP A 44 0.73 -3.46 29.23
CA ASP A 44 -0.07 -4.01 30.33
C ASP A 44 -1.61 -3.98 30.31
N GLY A 45 -2.17 -5.19 30.44
CA GLY A 45 -3.34 -5.47 31.30
C GLY A 45 -4.70 -4.90 30.90
N GLY A 46 -5.45 -5.58 30.03
CA GLY A 46 -6.90 -5.39 29.98
C GLY A 46 -7.59 -5.97 28.75
N ASN A 47 -8.56 -6.87 28.98
CA ASN A 47 -9.60 -7.41 28.09
C ASN A 47 -9.26 -7.57 26.59
N ASN A 48 -9.40 -8.79 26.07
CA ASN A 48 -9.04 -9.22 24.71
C ASN A 48 -9.82 -8.53 23.55
N THR A 49 -10.54 -7.45 23.83
CA THR A 49 -11.31 -6.61 22.90
C THR A 49 -10.55 -5.39 22.39
N SER A 50 -9.28 -5.21 22.76
CA SER A 50 -8.47 -4.06 22.33
C SER A 50 -8.13 -4.17 20.84
N LEU A 51 -8.47 -3.12 20.08
CA LEU A 51 -8.13 -3.01 18.66
C LEU A 51 -6.67 -2.55 18.51
N THR A 52 -5.91 -3.20 17.64
CA THR A 52 -4.54 -2.82 17.29
C THR A 52 -4.46 -2.26 15.87
N CYS A 53 -3.41 -1.52 15.55
CA CYS A 53 -3.19 -1.06 14.19
C CYS A 53 -2.60 -2.17 13.34
N CYS A 54 -3.25 -2.47 12.23
CA CYS A 54 -2.93 -3.59 11.37
C CYS A 54 -2.71 -3.12 9.93
N ALA A 55 -1.65 -3.65 9.30
CA ALA A 55 -1.41 -3.56 7.87
C ALA A 55 -1.98 -4.82 7.20
N MET A 56 -3.07 -4.67 6.47
CA MET A 56 -3.69 -5.75 5.72
C MET A 56 -3.22 -5.68 4.27
N ALA A 57 -2.39 -6.62 3.85
CA ALA A 57 -1.89 -6.72 2.48
C ALA A 57 -2.86 -7.52 1.60
N SER A 58 -3.08 -7.03 0.39
CA SER A 58 -3.81 -7.75 -0.67
C SER A 58 -3.01 -7.65 -1.95
N GLU A 59 -2.77 -8.78 -2.60
CA GLU A 59 -2.10 -8.81 -3.90
C GLU A 59 -3.15 -8.75 -5.01
N ILE A 60 -2.92 -7.87 -5.99
CA ILE A 60 -3.75 -7.69 -7.17
C ILE A 60 -2.92 -8.12 -8.37
N PHE A 61 -3.38 -9.13 -9.10
CA PHE A 61 -2.73 -9.55 -10.34
C PHE A 61 -3.32 -8.77 -11.52
N MET A 62 -2.46 -8.28 -12.43
CA MET A 62 -2.92 -7.52 -13.60
C MET A 62 -3.87 -8.36 -14.47
N LYS A 63 -3.69 -9.68 -14.48
CA LYS A 63 -4.54 -10.63 -15.19
C LYS A 63 -5.97 -10.67 -14.66
N ASP A 64 -6.15 -10.56 -13.35
CA ASP A 64 -7.49 -10.56 -12.73
C ASP A 64 -8.28 -9.30 -13.10
N LEU A 65 -7.57 -8.24 -13.50
CA LEU A 65 -8.15 -7.00 -14.01
C LEU A 65 -8.31 -6.98 -15.54
N GLY A 66 -7.82 -7.99 -16.25
CA GLY A 66 -7.72 -8.00 -17.72
C GLY A 66 -6.63 -7.07 -18.28
N TRP A 67 -5.78 -6.52 -17.42
CA TRP A 67 -4.74 -5.55 -17.78
C TRP A 67 -3.46 -6.22 -18.28
N ASP A 68 -3.38 -7.54 -18.21
CA ASP A 68 -2.25 -8.32 -18.71
C ASP A 68 -2.17 -8.36 -20.25
N ASN A 69 -3.04 -7.67 -20.98
CA ASN A 69 -2.86 -7.47 -22.42
C ASN A 69 -2.06 -6.21 -22.75
N TRP A 70 -1.94 -5.26 -21.82
CA TRP A 70 -1.34 -3.95 -22.07
C TRP A 70 -0.39 -3.44 -20.97
N VAL A 71 -0.46 -3.98 -19.75
CA VAL A 71 0.53 -3.74 -18.69
C VAL A 71 1.68 -4.73 -18.82
N ILE A 72 2.90 -4.21 -19.00
CA ILE A 72 4.12 -5.00 -19.17
C ILE A 72 4.69 -5.39 -17.80
N HIS A 73 4.73 -4.46 -16.85
CA HIS A 73 5.27 -4.67 -15.50
C HIS A 73 4.62 -3.72 -14.48
N PRO A 74 4.38 -4.13 -13.23
CA PRO A 74 4.59 -5.47 -12.68
C PRO A 74 3.45 -6.43 -13.01
N LYS A 75 3.65 -7.73 -12.77
CA LYS A 75 2.60 -8.76 -12.95
C LYS A 75 1.53 -8.70 -11.86
N SER A 76 1.90 -8.20 -10.69
CA SER A 76 1.01 -7.96 -9.56
C SER A 76 1.46 -6.74 -8.75
N LEU A 77 0.53 -6.17 -7.98
CA LEU A 77 0.78 -5.12 -7.00
C LEU A 77 0.26 -5.55 -5.64
N THR A 78 1.05 -5.29 -4.59
CA THR A 78 0.60 -5.45 -3.21
C THR A 78 0.03 -4.14 -2.71
N ILE A 79 -1.26 -4.12 -2.37
CA ILE A 79 -1.94 -2.99 -1.76
C ILE A 79 -2.05 -3.22 -0.26
N ILE A 80 -1.57 -2.26 0.53
CA ILE A 80 -1.68 -2.27 1.99
C ILE A 80 -2.84 -1.38 2.40
N GLN A 81 -3.78 -1.94 3.17
CA GLN A 81 -4.86 -1.21 3.83
C GLN A 81 -4.60 -1.15 5.33
N CYS A 82 -4.60 0.08 5.86
CA CYS A 82 -4.48 0.32 7.30
C CYS A 82 -5.86 0.28 7.95
N ALA A 83 -6.00 -0.50 9.02
CA ALA A 83 -7.22 -0.50 9.83
C ALA A 83 -6.90 -0.84 11.29
N LEU A 84 -7.82 -0.44 12.17
CA LEU A 84 -7.87 -1.00 13.50
C LEU A 84 -8.43 -2.42 13.38
N CYS A 85 -7.71 -3.43 13.85
CA CYS A 85 -8.15 -4.81 13.78
C CYS A 85 -8.03 -5.53 15.13
N ASN A 86 -8.83 -6.58 15.32
CA ASN A 86 -8.73 -7.49 16.45
C ASN A 86 -8.25 -8.87 15.98
N PRO A 87 -7.76 -9.74 16.87
CA PRO A 87 -7.30 -11.08 16.49
C PRO A 87 -8.42 -11.99 15.93
N GLU A 88 -9.68 -11.60 16.10
CA GLU A 88 -10.86 -12.32 15.59
C GLU A 88 -11.22 -11.91 14.15
N GLY A 89 -10.43 -11.01 13.52
CA GLY A 89 -10.59 -10.58 12.13
C GLY A 89 -11.60 -9.45 11.91
N LYS A 90 -12.17 -8.87 12.98
CA LYS A 90 -12.98 -7.66 12.86
C LYS A 90 -12.07 -6.46 12.60
N SER A 91 -12.38 -5.68 11.59
CA SER A 91 -11.65 -4.46 11.25
C SER A 91 -12.57 -3.24 11.20
N VAL A 92 -12.03 -2.11 11.65
CA VAL A 92 -12.70 -0.80 11.61
C VAL A 92 -11.76 0.16 10.86
N ARG A 93 -12.27 0.74 9.77
CA ARG A 93 -11.55 1.76 9.02
C ARG A 93 -11.67 3.11 9.68
N CYS A 94 -10.63 3.92 9.54
CA CYS A 94 -10.65 5.30 10.00
C CYS A 94 -11.72 6.12 9.27
N PRO A 95 -12.48 6.98 9.98
CA PRO A 95 -13.28 8.00 9.35
C PRO A 95 -12.41 8.86 8.43
N SER A 96 -12.91 9.20 7.24
CA SER A 96 -12.21 10.12 6.34
C SER A 96 -12.20 11.52 6.97
N SER A 97 -11.06 12.21 6.88
CA SER A 97 -10.79 13.54 7.45
C SER A 97 -11.68 14.66 6.90
N HIS A 98 -12.59 14.38 5.97
CA HIS A 98 -13.53 15.36 5.40
C HIS A 98 -14.81 15.57 6.23
N THR A 99 -14.92 14.96 7.41
CA THR A 99 -16.10 15.10 8.26
C THR A 99 -15.78 16.05 9.41
N ASN A 100 -16.21 17.31 9.28
CA ASN A 100 -16.20 18.27 10.38
C ASN A 100 -17.15 17.76 11.48
N VAL A 101 -16.61 17.02 12.46
CA VAL A 101 -17.36 16.59 13.65
C VAL A 101 -16.80 17.34 14.85
N PRO A 102 -17.66 18.00 15.66
CA PRO A 102 -17.22 18.73 16.86
C PRO A 102 -16.55 17.80 17.88
N GLU A 103 -15.41 18.25 18.39
CA GLU A 103 -14.61 17.58 19.41
C GLU A 103 -15.44 17.25 20.65
N THR A 104 -15.69 15.96 20.86
CA THR A 104 -16.13 15.44 22.16
C THR A 104 -15.23 14.26 22.55
N GLY A 105 -14.17 14.55 23.29
CA GLY A 105 -13.76 13.76 24.45
C GLY A 105 -13.23 12.32 24.30
N SER A 106 -12.86 11.83 23.11
CA SER A 106 -12.03 10.63 23.01
C SER A 106 -11.16 10.68 21.76
N GLN A 107 -9.87 10.96 21.94
CA GLN A 107 -8.89 10.99 20.87
C GLN A 107 -8.64 9.54 20.42
N VAL A 108 -9.48 9.01 19.54
CA VAL A 108 -9.30 7.67 18.99
C VAL A 108 -8.08 7.72 18.07
N THR A 109 -6.96 7.17 18.54
CA THR A 109 -5.75 7.01 17.74
C THR A 109 -6.06 6.09 16.57
N CYS A 110 -6.14 6.66 15.37
CA CYS A 110 -6.54 5.91 14.19
C CYS A 110 -5.33 5.31 13.46
N CYS A 111 -5.53 4.12 12.89
CA CYS A 111 -4.50 3.42 12.12
C CYS A 111 -4.49 3.93 10.67
N GLN A 112 -3.44 4.65 10.29
CA GLN A 112 -3.30 5.32 8.99
C GLN A 112 -1.98 4.95 8.31
N PRO A 113 -1.85 5.15 6.99
CA PRO A 113 -0.57 5.04 6.29
C PRO A 113 0.48 5.96 6.92
N THR A 114 1.65 5.43 7.26
CA THR A 114 2.78 6.21 7.81
C THR A 114 3.89 6.41 6.79
N SER A 115 3.95 5.55 5.77
CA SER A 115 4.94 5.62 4.70
C SER A 115 4.31 5.20 3.37
N GLN A 116 4.91 5.67 2.28
CA GLN A 116 4.52 5.31 0.92
C GLN A 116 5.74 4.86 0.13
N THR A 117 5.53 3.96 -0.82
CA THR A 117 6.52 3.52 -1.81
C THR A 117 6.01 3.81 -3.20
N MET A 118 6.89 4.28 -4.08
CA MET A 118 6.60 4.44 -5.50
C MET A 118 6.89 3.16 -6.26
N VAL A 119 5.90 2.63 -6.95
CA VAL A 119 6.05 1.44 -7.80
C VAL A 119 5.95 1.85 -9.27
N PRO A 120 6.99 1.60 -10.08
CA PRO A 120 6.93 1.87 -11.51
C PRO A 120 6.05 0.84 -12.21
N VAL A 121 5.11 1.35 -13.02
CA VAL A 121 4.24 0.60 -13.92
C VAL A 121 4.66 0.91 -15.35
N VAL A 122 5.02 -0.14 -16.08
CA VAL A 122 5.36 -0.10 -17.51
C VAL A 122 4.17 -0.67 -18.26
N PHE A 123 3.62 0.09 -19.20
CA PHE A 123 2.44 -0.31 -19.96
C PHE A 123 2.48 0.27 -21.38
N VAL A 124 1.67 -0.28 -22.26
CA VAL A 124 1.39 0.28 -23.58
C VAL A 124 0.17 1.19 -23.43
N ASP A 125 0.27 2.45 -23.88
CA ASP A 125 -0.84 3.40 -23.83
C ASP A 125 -1.73 3.35 -25.09
N GLU A 126 -2.77 4.20 -25.15
CA GLU A 126 -3.70 4.26 -26.28
C GLU A 126 -3.05 4.64 -27.63
N PHE A 127 -1.81 5.16 -27.62
CA PHE A 127 -1.05 5.50 -28.82
C PHE A 127 -0.06 4.41 -29.21
N SER A 128 -0.15 3.24 -28.59
CA SER A 128 0.76 2.11 -28.77
C SER A 128 2.21 2.44 -28.38
N VAL A 129 2.40 3.38 -27.44
CA VAL A 129 3.72 3.76 -26.92
C VAL A 129 3.96 3.07 -25.59
N VAL A 130 5.19 2.57 -25.40
CA VAL A 130 5.63 2.05 -24.10
C VAL A 130 5.86 3.22 -23.16
N THR A 131 5.00 3.31 -22.15
CA THR A 131 5.01 4.38 -21.15
C THR A 131 5.36 3.82 -19.78
N ILE A 132 6.17 4.57 -19.03
CA ILE A 132 6.54 4.27 -17.65
C ILE A 132 5.92 5.37 -16.77
N SER A 133 5.10 4.96 -15.81
CA SER A 133 4.52 5.85 -14.79
C SER A 133 4.68 5.24 -13.41
N SER A 134 4.63 6.04 -12.35
CA SER A 134 4.77 5.55 -10.97
C SER A 134 3.46 5.71 -10.21
N VAL A 135 3.09 4.69 -9.44
CA VAL A 135 1.97 4.73 -8.50
C VAL A 135 2.47 4.78 -7.06
N HIS A 136 1.82 5.57 -6.22
CA HIS A 136 2.11 5.65 -4.79
C HIS A 136 1.29 4.60 -4.04
N LEU A 137 1.97 3.64 -3.42
CA LEU A 137 1.36 2.61 -2.59
C LEU A 137 1.71 2.83 -1.13
N THR A 138 0.78 2.50 -0.22
CA THR A 138 1.08 2.47 1.21
C THR A 138 2.12 1.38 1.48
N ALA A 139 3.17 1.71 2.23
CA ALA A 139 4.21 0.77 2.62
C ALA A 139 4.06 0.32 4.08
N ASP A 140 3.72 1.24 4.99
CA ASP A 140 3.50 0.94 6.40
C ASP A 140 2.24 1.62 6.95
N CYS A 141 1.74 1.03 8.03
CA CYS A 141 0.63 1.56 8.83
C CYS A 141 1.11 1.91 10.24
N GLY A 142 0.51 2.93 10.82
CA GLY A 142 0.77 3.29 12.20
C GLY A 142 -0.32 4.16 12.80
N CYS A 143 -0.22 4.28 14.11
CA CYS A 143 -1.06 5.13 14.93
C CYS A 143 -0.35 6.46 15.14
N GLY A 144 -0.85 7.55 14.56
CA GLY A 144 -0.31 8.88 14.80
C GLY A 144 -0.75 9.41 16.16
N HIS A 145 0.18 9.85 17.01
CA HIS A 145 -0.15 10.87 18.00
C HIS A 145 -0.26 12.20 17.24
N GLY A 146 -1.48 12.66 16.97
CA GLY A 146 -1.67 14.03 16.54
C GLY A 146 -1.24 14.96 17.69
N THR A 147 -0.03 15.51 17.62
CA THR A 147 0.37 16.61 18.51
C THR A 147 -0.45 17.82 18.10
N ILE A 148 -1.49 18.15 18.87
CA ILE A 148 -2.10 19.48 18.78
C ILE A 148 -1.01 20.46 19.18
N GLN A 149 -0.51 21.22 18.21
CA GLN A 149 0.34 22.37 18.47
C GLN A 149 -0.53 23.39 19.19
N GLN A 150 -0.43 23.38 20.52
CA GLN A 150 -1.12 24.30 21.40
C GLN A 150 -0.63 25.73 21.06
N PRO A 151 -1.49 26.64 20.55
CA PRO A 151 -1.10 28.02 20.37
C PRO A 151 -0.80 28.60 21.75
N GLY A 152 0.38 29.22 21.88
CA GLY A 152 0.79 29.88 23.11
C GLY A 152 -0.27 30.85 23.59
N ILE A 153 -0.58 30.78 24.89
CA ILE A 153 -1.30 31.83 25.58
C ILE A 153 -0.28 32.97 25.77
N GLU A 154 -0.58 34.12 25.18
CA GLU A 154 0.03 35.41 25.52
C GLU A 154 -0.39 35.84 26.93
#